data_AF-A0A1E3Y8E9-F1
#
_entry.id   AF-A0A1E3Y8E9-F1
#
_cell.length_a   1.000
_cell.length_b   1.000
_cell.length_c   1.000
_cell.angle_alpha   90.00
_cell.angle_beta   90.00
_cell.angle_gamma   90.00
#
_symmetry.space_group_name_H-M   'P 1'
#
loop_
_entity.id
_entity.type
_entity.pdbx_description
1 polymer ?
#
loop_
_entity_poly.entity_id
_entity_poly.type
_entity_poly.pdbx_seq_one_letter_code
_entity_poly.pdbx_strand_id
1 'polypeptide(L)'
;MTIFLMLVSVAPLSAASRQIDGPVAAEVVKVIDGDTVLVEAMPWPDHKVSTYVRLRGIDAPELKSKCAAFREAALKAKSELTSLVNGRVTVQLTAISGDKYFGRVVADLTLADGSRPADRLLAAGLAEPYAGKQKAKRVCPRGL
;
A
#
# COMPACT_ATOMS: atom_id res chain seq x y z
N MET A 1 30.10 35.26 42.14
CA MET A 1 30.30 34.66 40.82
C MET A 1 29.31 33.52 40.67
N THR A 2 28.05 33.84 40.38
CA THR A 2 26.95 32.87 40.25
C THR A 2 27.01 32.28 38.85
N ILE A 3 27.34 30.99 38.77
CA ILE A 3 27.36 30.22 37.52
C ILE A 3 25.91 29.99 37.10
N PHE A 4 25.51 30.59 35.97
CA PHE A 4 24.21 30.35 35.36
C PHE A 4 24.31 29.05 34.53
N LEU A 5 23.75 27.97 35.05
CA LEU A 5 23.69 26.68 34.37
C LEU A 5 22.66 26.78 33.23
N MET A 6 23.12 26.96 31.99
CA MET A 6 22.22 26.88 30.83
C MET A 6 21.73 25.44 30.66
N LEU A 7 20.44 25.22 30.94
CA LEU A 7 19.74 24.02 30.51
C LEU A 7 19.62 24.03 28.98
N VAL A 8 20.42 23.19 28.32
CA VAL A 8 20.25 22.90 26.90
C VAL A 8 19.04 21.98 26.74
N SER A 9 17.95 22.52 26.19
CA SER A 9 16.78 21.72 25.80
C SER A 9 17.14 20.86 24.59
N VAL A 10 17.25 19.54 24.80
CA VAL A 10 17.40 18.58 23.70
C VAL A 10 16.01 18.31 23.15
N ALA A 11 15.63 18.99 22.07
CA ALA A 11 14.41 18.65 21.35
C ALA A 11 14.54 17.22 20.78
N PRO A 12 13.52 16.36 20.90
CA PRO A 12 13.56 15.05 20.29
C PRO A 12 13.68 15.23 18.78
N LEU A 13 14.73 14.63 18.19
CA LEU A 13 14.87 14.54 16.74
C LEU A 13 13.71 13.65 16.26
N SER A 14 12.62 14.27 15.81
CA SER A 14 11.54 13.56 15.15
C SER A 14 12.17 12.82 13.97
N ALA A 15 12.18 11.49 14.01
CA ALA A 15 12.63 10.71 12.87
C ALA A 15 11.75 11.14 11.70
N ALA A 16 12.32 11.94 10.79
CA ALA A 16 11.60 12.47 9.65
C ALA A 16 10.86 11.29 9.02
N SER A 17 9.53 11.39 8.94
CA SER A 17 8.73 10.35 8.30
C SER A 17 9.36 10.10 6.95
N ARG A 18 9.83 8.88 6.70
CA ARG A 18 10.38 8.47 5.40
C ARG A 18 9.23 8.42 4.40
N GLN A 19 8.77 9.60 4.02
CA GLN A 19 7.66 9.86 3.14
C GLN A 19 8.18 10.57 1.90
N ILE A 20 7.74 10.10 0.74
CA ILE A 20 7.97 10.73 -0.55
C ILE A 20 6.59 11.11 -1.07
N ASP A 21 6.38 12.40 -1.35
CA ASP A 21 5.06 12.87 -1.79
C ASP A 21 4.70 12.35 -3.20
N GLY A 22 5.70 12.19 -4.07
CA GLY A 22 5.52 11.81 -5.47
C GLY A 22 5.16 13.01 -6.36
N PRO A 23 4.63 12.78 -7.57
CA PRO A 23 4.38 11.47 -8.16
C PRO A 23 5.66 10.76 -8.59
N VAL A 24 5.73 9.45 -8.37
CA VAL A 24 6.75 8.57 -8.94
C VAL A 24 6.08 7.68 -9.98
N ALA A 25 6.57 7.73 -11.21
CA ALA A 25 6.10 6.83 -12.26
C ALA A 25 6.54 5.40 -11.98
N ALA A 26 5.68 4.43 -12.29
CA ALA A 26 6.01 3.03 -12.12
C ALA A 26 5.30 2.16 -13.17
N GLU A 27 5.93 1.05 -13.53
CA GLU A 27 5.28 -0.03 -14.30
C GLU A 27 4.83 -1.13 -13.35
N VAL A 28 3.56 -1.55 -13.46
CA VAL A 28 3.08 -2.70 -12.71
C VAL A 28 3.62 -3.98 -13.33
N VAL A 29 4.47 -4.70 -12.59
CA VAL A 29 5.07 -5.96 -13.02
C VAL A 29 4.14 -7.12 -12.72
N LYS A 30 3.54 -7.14 -11.51
CA LYS A 30 2.72 -8.25 -11.05
C LYS A 30 1.76 -7.84 -9.94
N VAL A 31 0.54 -8.39 -9.96
CA VAL A 31 -0.35 -8.34 -8.80
C VAL A 31 -0.04 -9.49 -7.85
N ILE A 32 0.29 -9.15 -6.61
CA ILE A 32 0.70 -10.10 -5.58
C ILE A 32 -0.52 -10.59 -4.81
N ASP A 33 -1.29 -9.65 -4.25
CA ASP A 33 -2.51 -9.86 -3.48
C ASP A 33 -3.60 -8.86 -3.92
N GLY A 34 -4.80 -8.92 -3.33
CA GLY A 34 -5.90 -8.01 -3.65
C GLY A 34 -5.68 -6.55 -3.27
N ASP A 35 -4.56 -6.21 -2.60
CA ASP A 35 -4.17 -4.84 -2.23
C ASP A 35 -2.68 -4.56 -2.42
N THR A 36 -1.93 -5.47 -3.04
CA THR A 36 -0.48 -5.38 -3.13
C THR A 36 0.00 -5.72 -4.54
N VAL A 37 0.80 -4.81 -5.12
CA VAL A 37 1.41 -4.96 -6.44
C VAL A 37 2.93 -4.91 -6.34
N LEU A 38 3.62 -5.62 -7.22
CA LEU A 38 5.04 -5.45 -7.49
C LEU A 38 5.18 -4.49 -8.66
N VAL A 39 5.99 -3.45 -8.49
CA VAL A 39 6.24 -2.44 -9.52
C VAL A 39 7.73 -2.28 -9.79
N GLU A 40 8.06 -1.82 -10.98
CA GLU A 40 9.31 -1.13 -11.28
C GLU A 40 9.04 0.37 -11.19
N ALA A 41 9.46 1.00 -10.09
CA ALA A 41 9.34 2.45 -9.90
C ALA A 41 10.53 3.16 -10.55
N MET A 42 10.28 4.31 -11.18
CA MET A 42 11.28 5.16 -11.81
C MET A 42 11.39 6.51 -11.08
N PRO A 43 12.07 6.58 -9.93
CA PRO A 43 12.19 7.83 -9.17
C PRO A 43 13.07 8.89 -9.87
N TRP A 44 13.99 8.45 -10.75
CA TRP A 44 14.88 9.31 -11.53
C TRP A 44 15.03 8.76 -12.95
N PRO A 45 15.46 9.62 -13.91
CA PRO A 45 15.85 9.15 -15.23
C PRO A 45 16.82 7.97 -15.15
N ASP A 46 16.56 6.94 -15.96
CA ASP A 46 17.37 5.71 -16.08
C ASP A 46 17.53 4.88 -14.79
N HIS A 47 16.80 5.19 -13.72
CA HIS A 47 16.82 4.42 -12.47
C HIS A 47 15.52 3.65 -12.30
N LYS A 48 15.63 2.33 -12.18
CA LYS A 48 14.51 1.44 -11.87
C LYS A 48 14.70 0.79 -10.51
N VAL A 49 13.68 0.89 -9.66
CA VAL A 49 13.64 0.27 -8.34
C VAL A 49 12.47 -0.70 -8.29
N SER A 50 12.77 -1.99 -8.13
CA SER A 50 11.74 -3.01 -7.92
C SER A 50 11.26 -2.96 -6.48
N THR A 51 9.96 -2.75 -6.26
CA THR A 51 9.40 -2.69 -4.91
C THR A 51 7.95 -3.15 -4.84
N TYR A 52 7.57 -3.69 -3.68
CA TYR A 52 6.18 -3.99 -3.38
C TYR A 52 5.47 -2.72 -2.92
N VAL A 53 4.30 -2.45 -3.50
CA VAL A 53 3.43 -1.33 -3.15
C VAL A 53 2.12 -1.89 -2.63
N ARG A 54 1.81 -1.59 -1.37
CA ARG A 54 0.49 -1.80 -0.78
C ARG A 54 -0.37 -0.58 -1.06
N LEU A 55 -1.57 -0.80 -1.59
CA LEU A 55 -2.54 0.26 -1.84
C LEU A 55 -2.97 0.89 -0.52
N ARG A 56 -2.82 2.21 -0.42
CA ARG A 56 -3.23 3.00 0.74
C ARG A 56 -4.74 2.98 0.89
N GLY A 57 -5.20 2.94 2.15
CA GLY A 57 -6.61 3.08 2.51
C GLY A 57 -7.42 1.79 2.47
N ILE A 58 -6.84 0.66 2.05
CA ILE A 58 -7.57 -0.61 1.92
C ILE A 58 -6.87 -1.80 2.57
N ASP A 59 -7.66 -2.83 2.87
CA ASP A 59 -7.21 -4.16 3.24
C ASP A 59 -8.02 -5.24 2.52
N ALA A 60 -7.36 -5.99 1.66
CA ALA A 60 -7.98 -7.11 0.94
C ALA A 60 -7.94 -8.40 1.77
N PRO A 61 -8.84 -9.38 1.52
CA PRO A 61 -8.75 -10.70 2.12
C PRO A 61 -7.42 -11.41 1.77
N GLU A 62 -6.92 -12.21 2.70
CA GLU A 62 -5.61 -12.87 2.59
C GLU A 62 -5.70 -14.18 1.78
N LEU A 63 -4.86 -14.34 0.74
CA LEU A 63 -4.81 -15.57 -0.09
C LEU A 63 -4.41 -16.82 0.72
N LYS A 64 -3.64 -16.65 1.79
CA LYS A 64 -3.14 -17.75 2.64
C LYS A 64 -4.08 -18.08 3.80
N SER A 65 -5.32 -17.60 3.78
CA SER A 65 -6.29 -17.89 4.83
C SER A 65 -6.62 -19.38 4.93
N LYS A 66 -6.81 -19.88 6.17
CA LYS A 66 -7.32 -21.24 6.40
C LYS A 66 -8.80 -21.38 5.99
N CYS A 67 -9.54 -20.27 5.97
CA CYS A 67 -10.95 -20.22 5.60
C CYS A 67 -11.12 -20.18 4.07
N ALA A 68 -11.87 -21.13 3.50
CA ALA A 68 -12.11 -21.19 2.05
C ALA A 68 -12.80 -19.93 1.51
N ALA A 69 -13.84 -19.44 2.18
CA ALA A 69 -14.55 -18.22 1.78
C ALA A 69 -13.65 -16.99 1.70
N PHE A 70 -12.69 -16.84 2.63
CA PHE A 70 -11.73 -15.74 2.57
C PHE A 70 -10.71 -15.90 1.44
N ARG A 71 -10.29 -17.13 1.13
CA ARG A 71 -9.43 -17.38 -0.04
C ARG A 71 -10.14 -17.05 -1.34
N GLU A 72 -11.41 -17.43 -1.48
CA GLU A 72 -12.22 -17.09 -2.65
C GLU A 72 -12.40 -15.58 -2.80
N ALA A 73 -12.71 -14.88 -1.71
CA ALA A 73 -12.79 -13.42 -1.72
C ALA A 73 -11.45 -12.78 -2.08
N ALA A 74 -10.33 -13.31 -1.57
CA ALA A 74 -8.98 -12.85 -1.90
C ALA A 74 -8.66 -13.03 -3.39
N LEU A 75 -9.07 -14.16 -3.99
CA LEU A 75 -8.90 -14.43 -5.42
C LEU A 75 -9.72 -13.45 -6.27
N LYS A 76 -10.96 -13.14 -5.87
CA LYS A 76 -11.80 -12.14 -6.54
C LYS A 76 -11.16 -10.75 -6.51
N ALA A 77 -10.71 -10.30 -5.33
CA ALA A 77 -10.03 -9.02 -5.17
C ALA A 77 -8.75 -8.93 -6.04
N LYS A 78 -7.93 -10.00 -6.01
CA LYS A 78 -6.73 -10.08 -6.85
C LYS A 78 -7.05 -10.07 -8.35
N SER A 79 -8.10 -10.77 -8.77
CA SER A 79 -8.54 -10.78 -10.17
C SER A 79 -8.99 -9.40 -10.62
N GLU A 80 -9.80 -8.71 -9.81
CA GLU A 80 -10.25 -7.35 -10.12
C GLU A 80 -9.05 -6.40 -10.23
N LEU A 81 -8.15 -6.41 -9.25
CA LEU A 81 -6.95 -5.58 -9.30
C LEU A 81 -6.09 -5.88 -10.53
N THR A 82 -5.95 -7.16 -10.89
CA THR A 82 -5.24 -7.58 -12.11
C THR A 82 -5.90 -7.02 -13.36
N SER A 83 -7.23 -7.00 -13.43
CA SER A 83 -7.96 -6.43 -14.57
C SER A 83 -7.76 -4.93 -14.71
N LEU A 84 -7.71 -4.21 -13.57
CA LEU A 84 -7.53 -2.75 -13.53
C LEU A 84 -6.11 -2.32 -13.96
N VAL A 85 -5.11 -3.17 -13.76
CA VAL A 85 -3.69 -2.89 -14.08
C VAL A 85 -3.16 -3.76 -15.22
N ASN A 86 -4.04 -4.37 -16.01
CA ASN A 86 -3.65 -5.35 -17.03
C ASN A 86 -2.89 -4.71 -18.19
N GLY A 87 -1.83 -5.40 -18.66
CA GLY A 87 -1.00 -4.96 -19.78
C GLY A 87 -0.03 -3.84 -19.39
N ARG A 88 1.10 -4.18 -18.74
CA ARG A 88 2.22 -3.29 -18.36
C ARG A 88 1.82 -1.80 -18.29
N VAL A 89 0.87 -1.49 -17.40
CA VAL A 89 0.32 -0.13 -17.31
C VAL A 89 1.29 0.74 -16.51
N THR A 90 1.59 1.91 -17.04
CA THR A 90 2.26 2.97 -16.28
C THR A 90 1.28 3.59 -15.30
N VAL A 91 1.67 3.63 -14.03
CA VAL A 91 0.89 4.17 -12.92
C VAL A 91 1.67 5.26 -12.20
N GLN A 92 0.96 6.15 -11.52
CA GLN A 92 1.57 7.17 -10.67
C GLN A 92 1.42 6.80 -9.20
N LEU A 93 2.53 6.81 -8.47
CA LEU A 93 2.58 6.57 -7.03
C LEU A 93 2.73 7.90 -6.28
N THR A 94 1.87 8.15 -5.30
CA THR A 94 1.89 9.35 -4.45
C THR A 94 1.71 8.99 -2.98
N ALA A 95 2.00 9.94 -2.09
CA ALA A 95 1.95 9.74 -0.64
C ALA A 95 2.64 8.44 -0.23
N ILE A 96 3.88 8.24 -0.67
CA ILE A 96 4.62 7.00 -0.51
C ILE A 96 5.27 7.00 0.87
N SER A 97 4.99 5.99 1.69
CA SER A 97 5.61 5.83 3.02
C SER A 97 6.13 4.41 3.21
N GLY A 98 7.20 4.24 3.99
CA GLY A 98 7.66 2.90 4.38
C GLY A 98 6.60 2.13 5.18
N ASP A 99 6.46 0.83 4.92
CA ASP A 99 5.65 -0.04 5.77
C ASP A 99 6.41 -0.43 7.07
N LYS A 100 5.66 -0.77 8.11
CA LYS A 100 6.12 -1.11 9.47
C LYS A 100 7.20 -2.20 9.51
N TYR A 101 7.27 -3.06 8.50
CA TYR A 101 8.11 -4.25 8.49
C TYR A 101 9.28 -4.21 7.50
N PHE A 102 9.59 -3.06 6.90
CA PHE A 102 10.71 -2.87 5.94
C PHE A 102 10.76 -3.96 4.85
N GLY A 103 10.07 -3.73 3.73
CA GLY A 103 10.02 -4.69 2.62
C GLY A 103 8.97 -4.36 1.55
N ARG A 104 8.08 -3.42 1.86
CA ARG A 104 7.15 -2.79 0.93
C ARG A 104 6.91 -1.33 1.33
N VAL A 105 6.37 -0.55 0.41
CA VAL A 105 5.86 0.80 0.67
C VAL A 105 4.34 0.79 0.67
N VAL A 106 3.74 1.80 1.31
CA VAL A 106 2.32 2.12 1.22
C VAL A 106 2.19 3.38 0.39
N ALA A 107 1.37 3.35 -0.66
CA ALA A 107 1.20 4.49 -1.56
C ALA A 107 -0.22 4.55 -2.11
N ASP A 108 -0.62 5.75 -2.52
CA ASP A 108 -1.73 5.93 -3.43
C ASP A 108 -1.26 5.58 -4.85
N LEU A 109 -2.03 4.76 -5.57
CA LEU A 109 -1.75 4.37 -6.95
C LEU A 109 -2.87 4.91 -7.83
N THR A 110 -2.48 5.66 -8.87
CA THR A 110 -3.39 6.26 -9.85
C THR A 110 -3.08 5.71 -11.23
N LEU A 111 -4.12 5.31 -11.97
CA LEU A 111 -4.03 4.86 -13.36
C LEU A 111 -3.93 6.06 -14.32
N ALA A 112 -3.63 5.79 -15.59
CA ALA A 112 -3.52 6.82 -16.62
C ALA A 112 -4.84 7.59 -16.84
N ASP A 113 -6.00 6.98 -16.56
CA ASP A 113 -7.32 7.62 -16.64
C ASP A 113 -7.67 8.44 -15.39
N GLY A 114 -6.75 8.56 -14.43
CA GLY A 114 -6.95 9.27 -13.16
C GLY A 114 -7.70 8.48 -12.10
N SER A 115 -8.15 7.26 -12.40
CA SER A 115 -8.86 6.42 -11.42
C SER A 115 -7.89 5.74 -10.45
N ARG A 116 -8.38 5.47 -9.24
CA ARG A 116 -7.64 4.76 -8.18
C ARG A 116 -8.16 3.34 -8.04
N PRO A 117 -7.34 2.29 -8.24
CA PRO A 117 -7.78 0.91 -8.04
C PRO A 117 -8.26 0.61 -6.63
N ALA A 118 -7.71 1.31 -5.62
CA ALA A 118 -8.17 1.19 -4.24
C ALA A 118 -9.66 1.51 -4.09
N ASP A 119 -10.11 2.60 -4.71
CA ASP A 119 -11.49 3.07 -4.62
C ASP A 119 -12.43 2.12 -5.39
N ARG A 120 -11.95 1.56 -6.51
CA ARG A 120 -12.68 0.55 -7.29
C ARG A 120 -12.90 -0.74 -6.51
N LEU A 121 -11.87 -1.22 -5.81
CA LEU A 121 -11.96 -2.41 -4.95
C LEU A 121 -12.90 -2.21 -3.76
N LEU A 122 -12.89 -1.01 -3.15
CA LEU A 122 -13.84 -0.65 -2.09
C LEU A 122 -15.28 -0.62 -2.62
N ALA A 123 -15.51 0.04 -3.76
CA ALA A 123 -16.84 0.15 -4.36
C ALA A 123 -17.41 -1.23 -4.76
N ALA A 124 -16.55 -2.17 -5.17
CA ALA A 124 -16.93 -3.54 -5.49
C ALA A 124 -17.12 -4.45 -4.25
N GLY A 125 -16.86 -3.95 -3.03
CA GLY A 125 -16.93 -4.76 -1.81
C GLY A 125 -15.85 -5.86 -1.73
N LEU A 126 -14.74 -5.69 -2.46
CA LEU A 126 -13.64 -6.66 -2.54
C LEU A 126 -12.50 -6.37 -1.55
N ALA A 127 -12.51 -5.19 -0.93
CA ALA A 127 -11.60 -4.79 0.14
C ALA A 127 -12.34 -4.00 1.22
N GLU A 128 -11.76 -3.92 2.41
CA GLU A 128 -12.27 -3.11 3.52
C GLU A 128 -11.46 -1.82 3.68
N PRO A 129 -12.06 -0.71 4.15
CA PRO A 129 -11.31 0.48 4.51
C PRO A 129 -10.29 0.21 5.62
N TYR A 130 -9.07 0.71 5.44
CA TYR A 130 -7.99 0.49 6.39
C TYR A 130 -7.11 1.73 6.57
N ALA A 131 -7.09 2.25 7.80
CA ALA A 131 -6.33 3.44 8.18
C ALA A 131 -5.04 3.14 8.98
N GLY A 132 -4.47 1.93 8.83
CA GLY A 132 -3.20 1.58 9.50
C GLY A 132 -3.32 1.16 10.98
N LYS A 133 -4.54 0.95 11.48
CA LYS A 133 -4.81 0.48 12.86
C LYS A 133 -4.82 -1.06 12.94
N GLN A 134 -5.07 -1.64 14.11
CA GLN A 134 -5.26 -3.09 14.21
C GLN A 134 -6.40 -3.56 13.29
N LYS A 135 -6.10 -4.58 12.47
CA LYS A 135 -7.11 -5.30 11.69
C LYS A 135 -8.11 -5.96 12.65
N ALA A 136 -9.40 -5.85 12.38
CA ALA A 136 -10.40 -6.60 13.12
C ALA A 136 -10.22 -8.11 12.86
N LYS A 137 -10.33 -8.92 13.91
CA LYS A 137 -10.24 -10.37 13.78
C LYS A 137 -11.50 -10.89 13.09
N ARG A 138 -11.39 -11.32 11.83
CA ARG A 138 -12.52 -11.86 11.07
C ARG A 138 -12.79 -13.32 11.43
N VAL A 139 -14.06 -13.66 11.65
CA VAL A 139 -14.52 -15.03 11.85
C VAL A 139 -14.82 -15.64 10.50
N CYS A 140 -14.31 -16.84 10.21
CA CYS A 140 -14.63 -17.55 8.98
C CYS A 140 -16.15 -17.77 8.90
N PRO A 141 -16.85 -17.29 7.86
CA PRO A 141 -18.26 -17.57 7.70
C PRO A 141 -18.43 -19.10 7.60
N ARG A 142 -19.35 -19.65 8.39
CA ARG A 142 -19.75 -21.04 8.23
C ARG A 142 -20.53 -21.09 6.93
N GLY A 143 -20.15 -21.98 6.01
CA GLY A 143 -20.91 -22.20 4.80
C GLY A 143 -22.38 -22.50 5.14
N LEU A 144 -23.28 -21.92 4.35
CA LEU A 144 -24.68 -22.34 4.29
C LEU A 144 -24.77 -23.76 3.74
#